data_AF-A0A8I1LRG2-F1
#
_entry.id   AF-A0A8I1LRG2-F1
#
_cell.length_a   1.000
_cell.length_b   1.000
_cell.length_c   1.000
_cell.angle_alpha   90.00
_cell.angle_beta   90.00
_cell.angle_gamma   90.00
#
_symmetry.space_group_name_H-M   'P 1'
#
loop_
_entity.id
_entity.type
_entity.pdbx_description
1 polymer ?
#
loop_
_entity_poly.entity_id
_entity_poly.type
_entity_poly.pdbx_seq_one_letter_code
_entity_poly.pdbx_strand_id
1 'polypeptide(L)'
;KIDIWFCDPHAPWQRGSNENTNGLLRQFMPKGTDLGSVSQTWLNDVAALMNNRPRKTLGWRTPAEAMADEIAAFKSTVALDI
;
A
#
# COMPACT_ATOMS: atom_id res chain seq x y z
N LYS A 1 -12.24 12.58 -13.64
CA LYS A 1 -11.45 11.79 -14.61
C LYS A 1 -10.18 11.36 -13.89
N ILE A 2 -9.77 10.09 -13.98
CA ILE A 2 -8.56 9.57 -13.31
C ILE A 2 -7.48 9.40 -14.37
N ASP A 3 -6.27 9.86 -14.09
CA ASP A 3 -5.12 9.65 -14.99
C ASP A 3 -4.56 8.24 -14.81
N ILE A 4 -4.26 7.58 -15.92
CA ILE A 4 -3.76 6.20 -15.94
C ILE A 4 -2.32 6.21 -16.43
N TRP A 5 -1.42 5.60 -15.66
CA TRP A 5 0.00 5.54 -15.93
C TRP A 5 0.45 4.09 -16.13
N PHE A 6 1.30 3.84 -17.11
CA PHE A 6 1.91 2.54 -17.39
C PHE A 6 3.42 2.64 -17.26
N CYS A 7 4.05 1.52 -16.88
CA CYS A 7 5.51 1.42 -16.89
C CYS A 7 6.00 1.00 -18.28
N ASP A 8 7.21 1.42 -18.61
CA ASP A 8 7.88 1.03 -19.84
C ASP A 8 8.12 -0.49 -19.86
N PRO A 9 8.04 -1.13 -21.04
CA PRO A 9 8.41 -2.53 -21.19
C PRO A 9 9.81 -2.80 -20.66
N HIS A 10 9.99 -3.91 -19.95
CA HIS A 10 11.27 -4.32 -19.36
C HIS A 10 11.86 -3.34 -18.33
N ALA A 11 11.05 -2.45 -17.74
CA ALA A 11 11.47 -1.52 -16.69
C ALA A 11 10.88 -1.83 -15.30
N PRO A 12 11.18 -2.98 -14.67
CA PRO A 12 10.60 -3.37 -13.37
C PRO A 12 10.92 -2.37 -12.24
N TRP A 13 12.02 -1.60 -12.35
CA TRP A 13 12.39 -0.58 -11.37
C TRP A 13 11.38 0.56 -11.26
N GLN A 14 10.59 0.84 -12.31
CA GLN A 14 9.52 1.87 -12.26
C GLN A 14 8.35 1.46 -11.34
N ARG A 15 8.37 0.24 -10.81
CA ARG A 15 7.34 -0.35 -9.94
C ARG A 15 7.94 -0.97 -8.68
N GLY A 16 9.13 -0.52 -8.28
CA GLY A 16 9.86 -1.09 -7.15
C GLY A 16 9.04 -1.19 -5.85
N SER A 17 8.22 -0.18 -5.54
CA SER A 17 7.33 -0.20 -4.36
C SER A 17 6.28 -1.30 -4.42
N ASN A 18 5.70 -1.54 -5.60
CA ASN A 18 4.71 -2.60 -5.81
C ASN A 18 5.36 -3.98 -5.67
N GLU A 19 6.57 -4.13 -6.20
CA GLU A 19 7.33 -5.39 -6.12
C GLU A 19 7.75 -5.71 -4.68
N ASN A 20 8.19 -4.71 -3.92
CA ASN A 20 8.44 -4.85 -2.48
C ASN A 20 7.18 -5.27 -1.71
N THR A 21 6.06 -4.61 -1.98
CA THR A 21 4.77 -4.90 -1.32
C THR A 21 4.28 -6.31 -1.63
N ASN A 22 4.35 -6.73 -2.90
CA ASN A 22 4.01 -8.08 -3.33
C ASN A 22 4.90 -9.15 -2.69
N GLY A 23 6.19 -8.86 -2.46
CA GLY A 23 7.08 -9.76 -1.73
C GLY A 23 6.62 -10.04 -0.29
N LEU A 24 6.03 -9.04 0.37
CA LEU A 24 5.52 -9.18 1.73
C LEU A 24 4.18 -9.90 1.78
N LEU A 25 3.29 -9.63 0.82
CA LEU A 25 2.02 -10.35 0.68
C LEU A 25 2.25 -11.86 0.51
N ARG A 26 3.32 -12.24 -0.18
CA ARG A 26 3.71 -13.65 -0.35
C ARG A 26 4.11 -14.38 0.93
N GLN A 27 4.33 -13.67 2.03
CA GLN A 27 4.51 -14.28 3.37
C GLN A 27 3.19 -14.84 3.91
N PHE A 28 2.05 -14.32 3.46
CA PHE A 28 0.71 -14.75 3.86
C PHE A 28 0.05 -15.64 2.80
N MET A 29 0.26 -15.32 1.52
CA MET A 29 -0.30 -16.03 0.38
C MET A 29 0.84 -16.47 -0.55
N PRO A 30 1.47 -17.63 -0.28
CA PRO A 30 2.50 -18.17 -1.16
C PRO A 30 2.03 -18.28 -2.61
N LYS A 31 2.98 -18.37 -3.54
CA LYS A 31 2.64 -18.49 -4.96
C LYS A 31 1.77 -19.73 -5.19
N GLY A 32 0.62 -19.54 -5.84
CA GLY A 32 -0.33 -20.64 -6.12
C GLY A 32 -1.43 -20.80 -5.06
N THR A 33 -1.47 -19.96 -4.02
CA THR A 33 -2.64 -19.88 -3.12
C THR A 33 -3.90 -19.55 -3.93
N ASP A 34 -4.93 -20.37 -3.80
CA ASP A 34 -6.26 -20.08 -4.34
C ASP A 34 -6.95 -19.03 -3.47
N LEU A 35 -6.98 -17.79 -3.97
CA LEU A 35 -7.61 -16.67 -3.29
C LEU A 35 -9.14 -16.79 -3.20
N GLY A 36 -9.78 -17.61 -4.04
CA GLY A 36 -11.22 -17.86 -3.96
C GLY A 36 -11.64 -18.60 -2.69
N SER A 37 -10.71 -19.35 -2.10
CA SER A 37 -10.90 -20.08 -0.83
C SER A 37 -10.62 -19.25 0.42
N VAL A 38 -10.08 -18.04 0.25
CA VAL A 38 -9.65 -17.17 1.35
C VAL A 38 -10.80 -16.27 1.80
N SER A 39 -11.05 -16.19 3.10
CA SER A 39 -12.12 -15.34 3.61
C SER A 39 -11.76 -13.86 3.54
N GLN A 40 -12.76 -13.02 3.27
CA GLN A 40 -12.60 -11.57 3.31
C GLN A 40 -12.11 -11.07 4.68
N THR A 41 -12.55 -11.71 5.77
CA THR A 41 -12.12 -11.37 7.13
C THR A 41 -10.62 -11.53 7.29
N TRP A 42 -10.07 -12.66 6.84
CA TRP A 42 -8.63 -12.90 6.90
C TRP A 42 -7.84 -11.93 6.00
N LEU A 43 -8.36 -11.59 4.82
CA LEU A 43 -7.74 -10.58 3.95
C LEU A 43 -7.69 -9.20 4.63
N ASN A 44 -8.74 -8.84 5.37
CA ASN A 44 -8.76 -7.60 6.16
C ASN A 44 -7.72 -7.64 7.29
N ASP A 45 -7.55 -8.77 7.96
CA ASP A 45 -6.54 -8.94 9.01
C ASP A 45 -5.12 -8.80 8.43
N VAL A 46 -4.86 -9.40 7.27
CA VAL A 46 -3.58 -9.25 6.55
C VAL A 46 -3.35 -7.79 6.16
N ALA A 47 -4.37 -7.11 5.64
CA ALA A 47 -4.27 -5.69 5.30
C ALA A 47 -3.98 -4.82 6.54
N ALA A 48 -4.64 -5.09 7.67
CA ALA A 48 -4.38 -4.41 8.94
C ALA A 48 -2.93 -4.64 9.42
N LEU A 49 -2.43 -5.87 9.36
CA LEU A 49 -1.04 -6.18 9.68
C LEU A 49 -0.07 -5.44 8.76
N MET A 50 -0.35 -5.37 7.46
CA MET A 50 0.50 -4.67 6.51
C MET A 50 0.53 -3.17 6.72
N ASN A 51 -0.62 -2.56 7.03
CA ASN A 51 -0.75 -1.12 7.27
C ASN A 51 -0.18 -0.69 8.62
N ASN A 52 -0.09 -1.61 9.59
CA ASN A 52 0.52 -1.38 10.90
C ASN A 52 1.99 -1.85 10.98
N ARG A 53 2.58 -2.33 9.88
CA ARG A 53 3.99 -2.79 9.87
C ARG A 53 4.95 -1.62 9.66
N PRO A 54 5.88 -1.34 10.60
CA PRO A 54 6.91 -0.31 10.44
C PRO A 54 7.73 -0.46 9.14
N ARG A 55 7.96 0.65 8.44
CA ARG A 55 8.73 0.70 7.19
C ARG A 55 9.97 1.57 7.33
N LYS A 56 11.16 1.01 7.04
CA LYS A 56 12.40 1.79 7.01
C LYS A 56 12.34 2.99 6.07
N THR A 57 11.66 2.86 4.92
CA THR A 57 11.47 3.94 3.94
C THR A 57 10.60 5.09 4.46
N LEU A 58 9.82 4.87 5.52
CA LEU A 58 8.98 5.87 6.18
C LEU A 58 9.59 6.32 7.53
N GLY A 59 10.91 6.19 7.71
CA GLY A 59 11.54 6.51 8.99
C GLY A 59 11.07 5.62 10.13
N TRP A 60 10.75 4.36 9.84
CA TRP A 60 10.20 3.36 10.77
C TRP A 60 8.76 3.61 11.25
N ARG A 61 8.06 4.58 10.65
CA ARG A 61 6.61 4.72 10.83
C ARG A 61 5.85 3.63 10.08
N THR A 62 4.61 3.41 10.51
CA THR A 62 3.68 2.52 9.81
C THR A 62 3.05 3.24 8.60
N PRO A 63 2.64 2.50 7.55
CA PRO A 63 1.88 3.08 6.46
C PRO A 63 0.60 3.81 6.91
N ALA A 64 -0.09 3.30 7.94
CA ALA A 64 -1.28 3.94 8.49
C ALA A 64 -0.97 5.33 9.09
N GLU A 65 0.10 5.45 9.87
CA GLU A 65 0.53 6.74 10.43
C GLU A 65 0.95 7.73 9.33
N ALA A 66 1.79 7.28 8.39
CA ALA A 66 2.23 8.14 7.30
C ALA A 66 1.04 8.62 6.44
N MET A 67 0.09 7.73 6.14
CA MET A 67 -1.12 8.09 5.40
C MET A 67 -2.00 9.08 6.16
N ALA A 68 -2.14 8.93 7.48
CA ALA A 68 -2.92 9.85 8.31
C ALA A 68 -2.34 11.27 8.26
N ASP A 69 -1.01 11.41 8.34
CA ASP A 69 -0.33 12.69 8.21
C ASP A 69 -0.53 13.33 6.83
N GLU A 70 -0.38 12.56 5.75
CA GLU A 70 -0.59 13.06 4.38
C GLU A 70 -2.04 13.54 4.18
N ILE A 71 -3.02 12.81 4.71
CA ILE A 71 -4.43 13.22 4.64
C ILE A 71 -4.66 14.51 5.45
N ALA A 72 -4.04 14.64 6.62
CA ALA A 72 -4.15 15.84 7.45
C ALA A 72 -3.51 17.06 6.75
N ALA A 73 -2.32 16.89 6.17
CA ALA A 73 -1.63 17.91 5.42
C ALA A 73 -2.43 18.35 4.19
N PHE A 74 -2.96 17.39 3.41
CA PHE A 74 -3.81 17.67 2.25
C PHE A 74 -5.05 18.50 2.63
N LYS A 75 -5.72 18.16 3.72
CA LYS A 75 -6.87 18.94 4.24
C LYS A 75 -6.49 20.35 4.65
N SER A 76 -5.29 20.55 5.18
CA SER A 76 -4.82 21.88 5.61
C SER A 76 -4.51 22.82 4.44
N THR A 77 -4.16 22.26 3.27
CA THR A 77 -3.84 23.04 2.06
C THR A 77 -5.04 23.41 1.20
N VAL A 78 -6.21 22.81 1.46
CA VAL A 78 -7.47 23.29 0.89
C VAL A 78 -7.92 24.46 1.77
N ALA A 79 -7.57 25.68 1.35
CA ALA A 79 -8.19 26.89 1.87
C ALA A 79 -9.71 26.74 1.75
N LEU A 80 -10.38 26.46 2.86
CA LEU A 80 -11.79 26.76 2.98
C LEU A 80 -11.87 28.27 3.11
N ASP A 81 -11.83 28.96 1.97
CA ASP A 81 -12.35 30.31 1.84
C ASP A 81 -13.89 30.23 1.97
N ILE A 82 -14.36 30.11 3.22
CA ILE A 82 -15.70 30.54 3.66
C ILE A 82 -15.52 31.27 4.98
#